data_AF-A0AAU3N7N1-F1
#
_entry.id   AF-A0AAU3N7N1-F1
#
_cell.length_a   1.000
_cell.length_b   1.000
_cell.length_c   1.000
_cell.angle_alpha   90.00
_cell.angle_beta   90.00
_cell.angle_gamma   90.00
#
_symmetry.space_group_name_H-M   'P 1'
#
loop_
_entity.id
_entity.type
_entity.pdbx_description
1 polymer ?
#
loop_
_entity_poly.entity_id
_entity_poly.type
_entity_poly.pdbx_seq_one_letter_code
_entity_poly.pdbx_strand_id
1 'polypeptide(L)'
;MHPQARSEALLRDHTIYSCVMGSRAFGLATDDSDTDRRGVFLAPTPLFWRFEKPPTHVEGPAEEQFSWELERFCGLALRANPNILECLHSPFVEYVDDTGRELLALREAFLSRQAHETFARYALGQRKKLDADARRHGAPRWKHAMHLLRLLMSSRDLLRAGALAIDVGEQREPLLAVKRGEVPWPKVEAWMSRLAAEVDEAAVRSPLPAEPDHARVEDFLVRVRRASALQTDPDDERVQGVVHGRSVRQP
;
A
#
# COMPACT_ATOMS: atom_id res chain seq x y z
N MET A 1 -7.17 -24.75 -13.59
CA MET A 1 -7.83 -24.06 -12.47
C MET A 1 -8.35 -22.72 -12.98
N HIS A 2 -9.56 -22.30 -12.60
CA HIS A 2 -10.12 -21.00 -13.01
C HIS A 2 -9.22 -19.86 -12.46
N PRO A 3 -8.99 -18.74 -13.18
CA PRO A 3 -8.11 -17.65 -12.72
C PRO A 3 -8.43 -17.13 -11.31
N GLN A 4 -9.71 -17.06 -10.98
CA GLN A 4 -10.18 -16.60 -9.66
C GLN A 4 -9.83 -17.58 -8.54
N ALA A 5 -9.98 -18.89 -8.76
CA ALA A 5 -9.56 -19.92 -7.80
C ALA A 5 -8.04 -19.93 -7.57
N ARG A 6 -7.24 -19.54 -8.57
CA ARG A 6 -5.79 -19.37 -8.43
C ARG A 6 -5.43 -18.18 -7.56
N SER A 7 -6.12 -17.06 -7.74
CA SER A 7 -5.93 -15.85 -6.93
C SER A 7 -6.32 -16.07 -5.47
N GLU A 8 -7.42 -16.77 -5.21
CA GLU A 8 -7.82 -17.13 -3.84
C GLU A 8 -6.81 -18.06 -3.15
N ALA A 9 -6.24 -19.03 -3.89
CA ALA A 9 -5.18 -19.89 -3.35
C ALA A 9 -3.92 -19.08 -2.99
N LEU A 10 -3.52 -18.13 -3.83
CA LEU A 10 -2.40 -17.23 -3.54
C LEU A 10 -2.61 -16.46 -2.23
N LEU A 11 -3.81 -15.92 -2.01
CA LEU A 11 -4.09 -15.18 -0.78
C LEU A 11 -4.14 -16.09 0.45
N ARG A 12 -4.76 -17.27 0.33
CA ARG A 12 -4.90 -18.19 1.46
C ARG A 12 -3.54 -18.76 1.90
N ASP A 13 -2.72 -19.16 0.94
CA ASP A 13 -1.53 -19.99 1.23
C ASP A 13 -0.23 -19.18 1.21
N HIS A 14 -0.23 -17.96 0.65
CA HIS A 14 0.99 -17.17 0.45
C HIS A 14 0.91 -15.70 0.92
N THR A 15 -0.14 -15.31 1.66
CA THR A 15 -0.13 -14.01 2.34
C THR A 15 0.97 -14.00 3.41
N ILE A 16 1.82 -12.98 3.38
CA ILE A 16 2.91 -12.78 4.35
C ILE A 16 2.59 -11.65 5.34
N TYR A 17 1.71 -10.72 4.95
CA TYR A 17 1.33 -9.56 5.74
C TYR A 17 -0.10 -9.12 5.38
N SER A 18 -0.92 -8.80 6.39
CA SER A 18 -2.18 -8.09 6.21
C SER A 18 -2.45 -7.11 7.34
N CYS A 19 -3.10 -6.00 7.01
CA CYS A 19 -3.50 -4.96 7.95
C CYS A 19 -4.82 -4.32 7.58
N VAL A 20 -5.45 -3.71 8.57
CA VAL A 20 -6.56 -2.78 8.36
C VAL A 20 -6.01 -1.41 8.00
N MET A 21 -6.59 -0.80 6.99
CA MET A 21 -6.28 0.55 6.52
C MET A 21 -7.55 1.43 6.55
N GLY A 22 -7.48 2.57 5.87
CA GLY A 22 -8.63 3.45 5.70
C GLY A 22 -9.00 4.18 6.99
N SER A 23 -10.28 4.54 7.10
CA SER A 23 -10.79 5.38 8.18
C SER A 23 -10.43 4.85 9.58
N ARG A 24 -10.42 3.52 9.78
CA ARG A 24 -10.03 2.88 11.03
C ARG A 24 -8.57 3.13 11.38
N ALA A 25 -7.65 2.87 10.46
CA ALA A 25 -6.22 3.10 10.67
C ALA A 25 -5.89 4.56 10.94
N PHE A 26 -6.58 5.48 10.25
CA PHE A 26 -6.37 6.92 10.42
C PHE A 26 -7.08 7.53 11.63
N GLY A 27 -7.79 6.76 12.47
CA GLY A 27 -8.57 7.31 13.59
C GLY A 27 -9.83 8.10 13.18
N LEU A 28 -10.24 7.99 11.92
CA LEU A 28 -11.36 8.69 11.29
C LEU A 28 -12.65 7.85 11.18
N ALA A 29 -12.65 6.63 11.75
CA ALA A 29 -13.81 5.75 11.71
C ALA A 29 -15.02 6.35 12.45
N THR A 30 -16.17 6.05 11.89
CA THR A 30 -17.54 6.29 12.38
C THR A 30 -18.30 4.97 12.32
N ASP A 31 -19.51 4.91 12.88
CA ASP A 31 -20.30 3.67 12.93
C ASP A 31 -20.55 3.04 11.55
N ASP A 32 -20.72 3.87 10.51
CA ASP A 32 -20.91 3.42 9.12
C ASP A 32 -19.61 3.10 8.36
N SER A 33 -18.46 3.06 9.03
CA SER A 33 -17.19 2.87 8.33
C SER A 33 -16.98 1.43 7.88
N ASP A 34 -16.50 1.29 6.65
CA ASP A 34 -15.99 0.07 6.02
C ASP A 34 -14.60 -0.34 6.53
N THR A 35 -14.27 -1.63 6.41
CA THR A 35 -12.97 -2.16 6.84
C THR A 35 -12.11 -2.47 5.63
N ASP A 36 -11.33 -1.47 5.20
CA ASP A 36 -10.30 -1.62 4.18
C ASP A 36 -9.22 -2.61 4.65
N ARG A 37 -9.12 -3.76 3.99
CA ARG A 37 -8.05 -4.73 4.22
C ARG A 37 -7.01 -4.62 3.13
N ARG A 38 -5.75 -4.51 3.54
CA ARG A 38 -4.60 -4.42 2.66
C ARG A 38 -3.60 -5.51 2.99
N GLY A 39 -3.13 -6.21 1.98
CA GLY A 39 -2.25 -7.37 2.15
C GLY A 39 -1.04 -7.38 1.22
N VAL A 40 -0.10 -8.23 1.55
CA VAL A 40 1.04 -8.58 0.70
C VAL A 40 1.14 -10.10 0.66
N PHE A 41 1.22 -10.64 -0.55
CA PHE A 41 1.46 -12.06 -0.77
C PHE A 41 2.78 -12.29 -1.51
N LEU A 42 3.46 -13.38 -1.15
CA LEU A 42 4.68 -13.82 -1.82
C LEU A 42 4.32 -14.89 -2.83
N ALA A 43 4.16 -14.52 -4.10
CA ALA A 43 3.93 -15.52 -5.14
C ALA A 43 5.10 -16.52 -5.18
N PRO A 44 4.85 -17.84 -5.23
CA PRO A 44 5.90 -18.83 -5.33
C PRO A 44 6.85 -18.54 -6.48
N THR A 45 8.15 -18.50 -6.20
CA THR A 45 9.17 -18.12 -7.19
C THR A 45 9.09 -18.92 -8.50
N PRO A 46 8.83 -20.25 -8.50
CA PRO A 46 8.70 -21.01 -9.74
C PRO A 46 7.59 -20.51 -10.70
N LEU A 47 6.56 -19.81 -10.19
CA LEU A 47 5.51 -19.24 -11.04
C LEU A 47 6.04 -18.16 -11.99
N PHE A 48 7.13 -17.48 -11.64
CA PHE A 48 7.74 -16.46 -12.49
C PHE A 48 8.52 -17.03 -13.66
N TRP A 49 8.87 -18.33 -13.65
CA TRP A 49 9.53 -18.99 -14.78
C TRP A 49 8.55 -19.41 -15.89
N ARG A 50 7.25 -19.41 -15.59
CA ARG A 50 6.18 -19.72 -16.54
C ARG A 50 5.99 -18.56 -17.52
N PHE A 51 5.39 -18.84 -18.69
CA PHE A 51 4.99 -17.80 -19.65
C PHE A 51 3.93 -16.87 -19.07
N GLU A 52 2.95 -17.45 -18.37
CA GLU A 52 1.96 -16.69 -17.60
C GLU A 52 2.54 -16.34 -16.23
N LYS A 53 2.76 -15.04 -16.01
CA LYS A 53 3.29 -14.52 -14.74
C LYS A 53 2.20 -14.52 -13.67
N PRO A 54 2.57 -14.65 -12.38
CA PRO A 54 1.61 -14.47 -11.31
C PRO A 54 1.02 -13.05 -11.34
N PRO A 55 -0.21 -12.87 -10.84
CA PRO A 55 -0.83 -11.55 -10.78
C PRO A 55 -0.01 -10.62 -9.88
N THR A 56 0.08 -9.34 -10.26
CA THR A 56 0.80 -8.34 -9.46
C THR A 56 0.00 -7.83 -8.26
N HIS A 57 -1.29 -8.14 -8.23
CA HIS A 57 -2.23 -7.85 -7.16
C HIS A 57 -3.46 -8.77 -7.28
N VAL A 58 -4.19 -8.92 -6.17
CA VAL A 58 -5.45 -9.66 -6.11
C VAL A 58 -6.45 -8.84 -5.30
N GLU A 59 -7.67 -8.73 -5.82
CA GLU A 59 -8.85 -8.18 -5.13
C GLU A 59 -9.68 -9.33 -4.54
N GLY A 60 -10.30 -9.09 -3.39
CA GLY A 60 -11.12 -10.09 -2.71
C GLY A 60 -10.33 -11.03 -1.79
N PRO A 61 -10.98 -12.09 -1.26
CA PRO A 61 -12.38 -12.47 -1.48
C PRO A 61 -13.41 -11.55 -0.81
N ALA A 62 -13.04 -10.75 0.19
CA ALA A 62 -13.94 -9.75 0.77
C ALA A 62 -13.97 -8.45 -0.08
N GLU A 63 -15.11 -7.75 -0.08
CA GLU A 63 -15.34 -6.56 -0.94
C GLU A 63 -14.26 -5.47 -0.78
N GLU A 64 -13.77 -5.26 0.45
CA GLU A 64 -12.75 -4.24 0.76
C GLU A 64 -11.33 -4.80 0.92
N GLN A 65 -11.05 -5.98 0.36
CA GLN A 65 -9.75 -6.63 0.45
C GLN A 65 -8.94 -6.45 -0.83
N PHE A 66 -7.72 -5.93 -0.68
CA PHE A 66 -6.78 -5.74 -1.79
C PHE A 66 -5.37 -6.16 -1.35
N SER A 67 -4.72 -7.06 -2.08
CA SER A 67 -3.36 -7.49 -1.76
C SER A 67 -2.42 -7.33 -2.95
N TRP A 68 -1.19 -6.89 -2.68
CA TRP A 68 -0.14 -6.80 -3.70
C TRP A 68 0.76 -8.02 -3.65
N GLU A 69 1.30 -8.38 -4.80
CA GLU A 69 2.46 -9.26 -4.84
C GLU A 69 3.68 -8.52 -4.27
N LEU A 70 4.55 -9.21 -3.51
CA LEU A 70 5.67 -8.61 -2.77
C LEU A 70 6.58 -7.70 -3.61
N GLU A 71 7.01 -8.13 -4.80
CA GLU A 71 7.89 -7.33 -5.67
C GLU A 71 7.17 -6.07 -6.13
N ARG A 72 5.88 -6.19 -6.49
CA ARG A 72 5.06 -5.03 -6.84
C ARG A 72 4.91 -4.07 -5.67
N PHE A 73 4.70 -4.58 -4.46
CA PHE A 73 4.59 -3.80 -3.24
C PHE A 73 5.89 -3.02 -2.98
N CYS A 74 7.04 -3.70 -2.96
CA CYS A 74 8.36 -3.07 -2.78
C CYS A 74 8.64 -2.02 -3.85
N GLY A 75 8.37 -2.30 -5.12
CA GLY A 75 8.60 -1.34 -6.22
C GLY A 75 7.67 -0.12 -6.19
N LEU A 76 6.50 -0.21 -5.53
CA LEU A 76 5.66 0.96 -5.28
C LEU A 76 6.12 1.73 -4.03
N ALA A 77 6.55 1.03 -2.98
CA ALA A 77 7.09 1.62 -1.76
C ALA A 77 8.35 2.45 -2.06
N LEU A 78 9.29 1.91 -2.86
CA LEU A 78 10.49 2.60 -3.34
C LEU A 78 10.19 3.85 -4.17
N ARG A 79 8.97 4.00 -4.71
CA ARG A 79 8.53 5.23 -5.41
C ARG A 79 7.72 6.16 -4.51
N ALA A 80 7.80 5.93 -3.20
CA ALA A 80 7.07 6.65 -2.16
C ALA A 80 5.55 6.68 -2.38
N ASN A 81 4.96 5.57 -2.87
CA ASN A 81 3.50 5.49 -3.02
C ASN A 81 2.82 5.59 -1.64
N PRO A 82 1.94 6.59 -1.41
CA PRO A 82 1.38 6.83 -0.08
C PRO A 82 0.62 5.63 0.49
N ASN A 83 -0.23 4.99 -0.30
CA ASN A 83 -1.03 3.86 0.16
C ASN A 83 -0.14 2.71 0.66
N ILE A 84 0.98 2.48 -0.02
CA ILE A 84 1.93 1.41 0.30
C ILE A 84 2.75 1.75 1.54
N LEU A 85 3.29 2.98 1.61
CA LEU A 85 4.01 3.44 2.79
C LEU A 85 3.11 3.43 4.03
N GLU A 86 1.86 3.85 3.88
CA GLU A 86 0.87 3.83 4.96
C GLU A 86 0.55 2.40 5.43
N CYS A 87 0.45 1.44 4.51
CA CYS A 87 0.27 0.02 4.86
C CYS A 87 1.42 -0.49 5.75
N LEU A 88 2.67 -0.13 5.48
CA LEU A 88 3.84 -0.55 6.28
C LEU A 88 3.83 0.00 7.72
N HIS A 89 3.01 1.02 7.98
CA HIS A 89 2.95 1.72 9.27
C HIS A 89 1.57 1.60 9.94
N SER A 90 0.69 0.74 9.43
CA SER A 90 -0.62 0.53 10.04
C SER A 90 -0.49 0.02 11.48
N PRO A 91 -1.22 0.59 12.45
CA PRO A 91 -1.24 0.07 13.81
C PRO A 91 -2.11 -1.20 13.95
N PHE A 92 -2.88 -1.56 12.92
CA PHE A 92 -3.84 -2.67 12.96
C PHE A 92 -3.39 -3.82 12.05
N VAL A 93 -2.36 -4.54 12.47
CA VAL A 93 -1.89 -5.75 11.79
C VAL A 93 -2.83 -6.91 12.11
N GLU A 94 -3.43 -7.52 11.08
CA GLU A 94 -4.32 -8.69 11.23
C GLU A 94 -3.54 -10.00 11.11
N TYR A 95 -2.50 -10.03 10.26
CA TYR A 95 -1.65 -11.19 10.07
C TYR A 95 -0.23 -10.78 9.67
N VAL A 96 0.78 -11.51 10.18
CA VAL A 96 2.18 -11.35 9.76
C VAL A 96 2.97 -12.63 10.03
N ASP A 97 3.65 -13.15 9.01
CA ASP A 97 4.60 -14.27 9.14
C ASP A 97 6.05 -13.77 9.32
N ASP A 98 7.04 -14.66 9.26
CA ASP A 98 8.45 -14.26 9.39
C ASP A 98 8.93 -13.36 8.23
N THR A 99 8.47 -13.62 7.01
CA THR A 99 8.79 -12.80 5.83
C THR A 99 8.16 -11.42 5.95
N GLY A 100 6.91 -11.34 6.39
CA GLY A 100 6.21 -10.09 6.66
C GLY A 100 6.84 -9.30 7.79
N ARG A 101 7.32 -9.96 8.86
CA ARG A 101 8.08 -9.30 9.93
C ARG A 101 9.35 -8.65 9.41
N GLU A 102 10.08 -9.35 8.53
CA GLU A 102 11.27 -8.80 7.90
C GLU A 102 10.93 -7.60 6.98
N LEU A 103 9.84 -7.69 6.20
CA LEU A 103 9.33 -6.56 5.40
C LEU A 103 9.02 -5.33 6.27
N LEU A 104 8.33 -5.52 7.40
CA LEU A 104 7.99 -4.41 8.31
C LEU A 104 9.24 -3.82 8.98
N ALA A 105 10.25 -4.63 9.28
CA ALA A 105 11.54 -4.17 9.78
C ALA A 105 12.32 -3.32 8.75
N LEU A 106 11.97 -3.41 7.46
CA LEU A 106 12.53 -2.60 6.38
C LEU A 106 11.77 -1.30 6.12
N ARG A 107 10.69 -0.99 6.84
CA ARG A 107 9.81 0.16 6.53
C ARG A 107 10.55 1.50 6.36
N GLU A 108 11.60 1.73 7.15
CA GLU A 108 12.42 2.96 7.09
C GLU A 108 13.31 3.00 5.84
N ALA A 109 13.70 1.85 5.30
CA ALA A 109 14.48 1.75 4.06
C ALA A 109 13.73 2.30 2.84
N PHE A 110 12.39 2.37 2.91
CA PHE A 110 11.55 2.93 1.85
C PHE A 110 11.34 4.46 1.96
N LEU A 111 11.69 5.07 3.10
CA LEU A 111 11.44 6.49 3.34
C LEU A 111 12.55 7.35 2.75
N SER A 112 12.16 8.37 1.98
CA SER A 112 13.09 9.30 1.34
C SER A 112 12.41 10.63 1.02
N ARG A 113 13.20 11.63 0.64
CA ARG A 113 12.70 12.93 0.19
C ARG A 113 11.91 12.84 -1.13
N GLN A 114 11.97 11.74 -1.87
CA GLN A 114 11.09 11.50 -3.03
C GLN A 114 9.60 11.52 -2.68
N ALA A 115 9.25 11.30 -1.40
CA ALA A 115 7.88 11.47 -0.92
C ALA A 115 7.36 12.89 -1.21
N HIS A 116 8.21 13.92 -1.21
CA HIS A 116 7.82 15.28 -1.60
C HIS A 116 7.23 15.32 -3.01
N GLU A 117 7.96 14.81 -4.01
CA GLU A 117 7.53 14.87 -5.41
C GLU A 117 6.29 14.02 -5.69
N THR A 118 6.21 12.82 -5.10
CA THR A 118 5.06 11.93 -5.29
C THR A 118 3.80 12.52 -4.67
N PHE A 119 3.89 13.06 -3.46
CA PHE A 119 2.74 13.65 -2.77
C PHE A 119 2.34 14.99 -3.40
N ALA A 120 3.28 15.84 -3.81
CA ALA A 120 3.01 17.10 -4.49
C ALA A 120 2.26 16.87 -5.82
N ARG A 121 2.74 15.93 -6.65
CA ARG A 121 2.07 15.57 -7.92
C ARG A 121 0.65 15.05 -7.68
N TYR A 122 0.49 14.19 -6.67
CA TYR A 122 -0.83 13.66 -6.32
C TYR A 122 -1.78 14.77 -5.84
N ALA A 123 -1.31 15.63 -4.94
CA ALA A 123 -2.10 16.73 -4.38
C ALA A 123 -2.56 17.72 -5.44
N LEU A 124 -1.66 18.11 -6.36
CA LEU A 124 -1.99 18.99 -7.49
C LEU A 124 -3.09 18.39 -8.37
N GLY A 125 -3.00 17.08 -8.66
CA GLY A 125 -4.00 16.36 -9.46
C GLY A 125 -5.37 16.30 -8.77
N GLN A 126 -5.40 16.03 -7.46
CA GLN A 126 -6.65 15.97 -6.69
C GLN A 126 -7.28 17.34 -6.48
N ARG A 127 -6.48 18.37 -6.20
CA ARG A 127 -6.99 19.75 -6.04
C ARG A 127 -7.71 20.22 -7.30
N LYS A 128 -7.10 20.07 -8.48
CA LYS A 128 -7.73 20.42 -9.76
C LYS A 128 -9.09 19.73 -9.96
N LYS A 129 -9.23 18.47 -9.53
CA LYS A 129 -10.49 17.73 -9.61
C LYS A 129 -11.54 18.28 -8.63
N LEU A 130 -11.14 18.62 -7.40
CA LEU A 130 -12.03 19.21 -6.40
C LEU A 130 -12.50 20.61 -6.81
N ASP A 131 -11.62 21.44 -7.36
CA ASP A 131 -11.95 22.78 -7.84
C ASP A 131 -12.97 22.71 -8.98
N ALA A 132 -12.76 21.79 -9.93
CA ALA A 132 -13.68 21.58 -11.05
C ALA A 132 -15.07 21.10 -10.58
N ASP A 133 -15.09 20.20 -9.59
CA ASP A 133 -16.30 19.66 -8.97
C ASP A 133 -17.08 20.77 -8.23
N ALA A 134 -16.39 21.57 -7.42
CA ALA A 134 -16.99 22.71 -6.72
C ALA A 134 -17.57 23.75 -7.68
N ARG A 135 -16.89 24.05 -8.79
CA ARG A 135 -17.42 24.96 -9.83
C ARG A 135 -18.65 24.42 -10.52
N ARG A 136 -18.73 23.10 -10.75
CA ARG A 136 -19.83 22.45 -11.47
C ARG A 136 -21.06 22.20 -10.59
N HIS A 137 -20.84 21.86 -9.31
CA HIS A 137 -21.88 21.36 -8.41
C HIS A 137 -22.11 22.25 -7.19
N GLY A 138 -21.41 23.38 -7.07
CA GLY A 138 -21.51 24.34 -5.96
C GLY A 138 -20.75 23.93 -4.69
N ALA A 139 -20.32 22.67 -4.59
CA ALA A 139 -19.51 22.14 -3.51
C ALA A 139 -18.61 20.99 -4.02
N PRO A 140 -17.44 20.76 -3.39
CA PRO A 140 -16.61 19.61 -3.71
C PRO A 140 -17.20 18.32 -3.12
N ARG A 141 -16.72 17.18 -3.60
CA ARG A 141 -16.83 15.90 -2.89
C ARG A 141 -16.02 15.94 -1.58
N TRP A 142 -16.69 16.27 -0.48
CA TRP A 142 -16.11 16.47 0.85
C TRP A 142 -15.24 15.32 1.36
N LYS A 143 -15.61 14.05 1.11
CA LYS A 143 -14.78 12.87 1.43
C LYS A 143 -13.39 12.97 0.78
N HIS A 144 -13.32 13.40 -0.48
CA HIS A 144 -12.06 13.55 -1.20
C HIS A 144 -11.26 14.77 -0.73
N ALA A 145 -11.92 15.87 -0.37
CA ALA A 145 -11.25 17.03 0.22
C ALA A 145 -10.59 16.70 1.56
N MET A 146 -11.29 16.00 2.44
CA MET A 146 -10.74 15.50 3.71
C MET A 146 -9.55 14.56 3.46
N HIS A 147 -9.68 13.61 2.52
CA HIS A 147 -8.59 12.68 2.22
C HIS A 147 -7.33 13.39 1.70
N LEU A 148 -7.49 14.43 0.88
CA LEU A 148 -6.37 15.24 0.39
C LEU A 148 -5.68 16.01 1.52
N LEU A 149 -6.43 16.60 2.44
CA LEU A 149 -5.86 17.26 3.63
C LEU A 149 -5.05 16.28 4.47
N ARG A 150 -5.64 15.12 4.81
CA ARG A 150 -4.96 14.04 5.55
C ARG A 150 -3.65 13.66 4.86
N LEU A 151 -3.67 13.44 3.55
CA LEU A 151 -2.49 13.05 2.80
C LEU A 151 -1.39 14.12 2.82
N LEU A 152 -1.75 15.39 2.67
CA LEU A 152 -0.81 16.51 2.77
C LEU A 152 -0.19 16.61 4.18
N MET A 153 -0.98 16.35 5.23
CA MET A 153 -0.49 16.32 6.60
C MET A 153 0.49 15.17 6.82
N SER A 154 0.16 13.95 6.37
CA SER A 154 1.08 12.81 6.43
C SER A 154 2.38 13.09 5.70
N SER A 155 2.34 13.75 4.52
CA SER A 155 3.55 14.16 3.79
C SER A 155 4.41 15.13 4.59
N ARG A 156 3.78 16.17 5.15
CA ARG A 156 4.45 17.19 5.96
C ARG A 156 5.12 16.56 7.17
N ASP A 157 4.40 15.72 7.89
CA ASP A 157 4.87 15.13 9.13
C ASP A 157 5.99 14.12 8.86
N LEU A 158 5.87 13.31 7.79
CA LEU A 158 6.95 12.45 7.29
C LEU A 158 8.21 13.25 6.95
N LEU A 159 8.09 14.33 6.18
CA LEU A 159 9.25 15.12 5.76
C LEU A 159 9.87 15.89 6.94
N ARG A 160 9.09 16.29 7.94
CA ARG A 160 9.59 16.98 9.14
C ARG A 160 10.27 16.04 10.13
N ALA A 161 9.63 14.92 10.44
CA ALA A 161 10.06 14.02 11.51
C ALA A 161 10.94 12.86 11.01
N GLY A 162 10.90 12.54 9.72
CA GLY A 162 11.52 11.35 9.15
C GLY A 162 10.79 10.05 9.49
N ALA A 163 9.58 10.13 10.04
CA ALA A 163 8.78 8.98 10.44
C ALA A 163 7.33 9.17 9.98
N LEU A 164 6.69 8.09 9.53
CA LEU A 164 5.30 8.12 9.10
C LEU A 164 4.38 7.69 10.25
N ALA A 165 3.53 8.62 10.70
CA ALA A 165 2.43 8.34 11.62
C ALA A 165 1.11 8.26 10.85
N ILE A 166 0.28 7.27 11.18
CA ILE A 166 -0.98 6.99 10.47
C ILE A 166 -2.17 7.66 11.16
N ASP A 167 -2.26 7.59 12.47
CA ASP A 167 -3.34 8.22 13.23
C ASP A 167 -3.28 9.76 13.09
N VAL A 168 -4.43 10.38 12.80
CA VAL A 168 -4.52 11.84 12.63
C VAL A 168 -4.59 12.61 13.96
N GLY A 169 -4.79 11.92 15.08
CA GLY A 169 -4.80 12.47 16.45
C GLY A 169 -5.74 13.65 16.60
N GLU A 170 -5.20 14.78 17.08
CA GLU A 170 -5.94 16.03 17.32
C GLU A 170 -6.63 16.58 16.06
N GLN A 171 -6.22 16.13 14.87
CA GLN A 171 -6.77 16.58 13.61
C GLN A 171 -8.03 15.80 13.20
N ARG A 172 -8.45 14.81 13.98
CA ARG A 172 -9.65 14.01 13.74
C ARG A 172 -10.89 14.90 13.55
N GLU A 173 -11.20 15.74 14.51
CA GLU A 173 -12.43 16.56 14.46
C GLU A 173 -12.39 17.61 13.33
N PRO A 174 -11.29 18.37 13.14
CA PRO A 174 -11.15 19.24 11.97
C PRO A 174 -11.37 18.53 10.62
N LEU A 175 -10.81 17.32 10.45
CA LEU A 175 -10.97 16.53 9.23
C LEU A 175 -12.41 16.02 9.05
N LEU A 176 -13.07 15.60 10.14
CA LEU A 176 -14.47 15.17 10.09
C LEU A 176 -15.43 16.34 9.81
N ALA A 177 -15.16 17.53 10.33
CA ALA A 177 -15.92 18.74 9.99
C ALA A 177 -15.83 19.06 8.48
N VAL A 178 -14.66 18.86 7.86
CA VAL A 178 -14.52 18.96 6.40
C VAL A 178 -15.31 17.86 5.70
N LYS A 179 -15.24 16.60 6.16
CA LYS A 179 -16.00 15.47 5.58
C LYS A 179 -17.51 15.73 5.62
N ARG A 180 -18.02 16.39 6.66
CA ARG A 180 -19.44 16.78 6.84
C ARG A 180 -19.83 18.06 6.06
N GLY A 181 -18.87 18.77 5.47
CA GLY A 181 -19.13 20.01 4.73
C GLY A 181 -19.42 21.22 5.62
N GLU A 182 -19.05 21.16 6.90
CA GLU A 182 -19.27 22.25 7.88
C GLU A 182 -18.25 23.38 7.72
N VAL A 183 -17.14 23.12 7.04
CA VAL A 183 -16.09 24.09 6.76
C VAL A 183 -16.30 24.69 5.36
N PRO A 184 -16.45 26.02 5.23
CA PRO A 184 -16.56 26.67 3.92
C PRO A 184 -15.40 26.31 2.99
N TRP A 185 -15.71 26.03 1.71
CA TRP A 185 -14.72 25.61 0.72
C TRP A 185 -13.47 26.52 0.64
N PRO A 186 -13.59 27.86 0.64
CA PRO A 186 -12.41 28.73 0.62
C PRO A 186 -11.45 28.53 1.81
N LYS A 187 -11.98 28.15 2.98
CA LYS A 187 -11.15 27.83 4.16
C LYS A 187 -10.42 26.49 3.97
N VAL A 188 -11.07 25.51 3.34
CA VAL A 188 -10.46 24.22 3.00
C VAL A 188 -9.34 24.40 1.97
N GLU A 189 -9.57 25.21 0.93
CA GLU A 189 -8.54 25.56 -0.07
C GLU A 189 -7.34 26.27 0.56
N ALA A 190 -7.60 27.23 1.46
CA ALA A 190 -6.53 27.91 2.19
C ALA A 190 -5.73 26.94 3.08
N TRP A 191 -6.39 25.99 3.73
CA TRP A 191 -5.72 24.95 4.52
C TRP A 191 -4.87 24.03 3.64
N MET A 192 -5.39 23.55 2.52
CA MET A 192 -4.62 22.75 1.55
C MET A 192 -3.39 23.51 1.04
N SER A 193 -3.54 24.79 0.73
CA SER A 193 -2.46 25.63 0.22
C SER A 193 -1.37 25.88 1.26
N ARG A 194 -1.77 26.10 2.52
CA ARG A 194 -0.85 26.20 3.65
C ARG A 194 -0.07 24.90 3.86
N LEU A 195 -0.76 23.75 3.87
CA LEU A 195 -0.09 22.46 4.03
C LEU A 195 0.88 22.16 2.88
N ALA A 196 0.53 22.50 1.64
CA ALA A 196 1.43 22.35 0.51
C ALA A 196 2.72 23.18 0.68
N ALA A 197 2.60 24.43 1.14
CA ALA A 197 3.77 25.25 1.45
C ALA A 197 4.60 24.69 2.62
N GLU A 198 3.95 24.16 3.66
CA GLU A 198 4.63 23.49 4.78
C GLU A 198 5.37 22.22 4.34
N VAL A 199 4.83 21.49 3.35
CA VAL A 199 5.46 20.33 2.72
C VAL A 199 6.70 20.74 1.93
N ASP A 200 6.61 21.79 1.13
CA ASP A 200 7.74 22.34 0.37
C ASP A 200 8.88 22.81 1.31
N GLU A 201 8.55 23.50 2.40
CA GLU A 201 9.51 23.92 3.41
C GLU A 201 10.16 22.72 4.11
N ALA A 202 9.36 21.71 4.49
CA ALA A 202 9.83 20.51 5.16
C ALA A 202 10.79 19.72 4.28
N ALA A 203 10.56 19.64 2.97
CA ALA A 203 11.41 18.92 2.03
C ALA A 203 12.86 19.46 2.00
N VAL A 204 13.04 20.77 2.15
CA VAL A 204 14.36 21.42 2.17
C VAL A 204 15.17 21.02 3.41
N ARG A 205 14.50 20.87 4.56
CA ARG A 205 15.13 20.62 5.87
C ARG A 205 14.99 19.18 6.36
N SER A 206 14.46 18.29 5.51
CA SER A 206 14.08 16.94 5.91
C SER A 206 15.30 16.13 6.38
N PRO A 207 15.18 15.32 7.45
CA PRO A 207 16.22 14.39 7.87
C PRO A 207 16.28 13.14 6.97
N LEU A 208 15.31 12.94 6.08
CA LEU A 208 15.25 11.78 5.21
C LEU A 208 16.36 11.80 4.15
N PRO A 209 16.86 10.62 3.73
CA PRO A 209 17.80 10.54 2.62
C PRO A 209 17.16 11.06 1.32
N ALA A 210 17.99 11.42 0.34
CA ALA A 210 17.49 11.83 -0.98
C ALA A 210 16.67 10.72 -1.66
N GLU A 211 17.17 9.49 -1.56
CA GLU A 211 16.68 8.28 -2.23
C GLU A 211 16.41 7.20 -1.18
N PRO A 212 15.48 6.27 -1.41
CA PRO A 212 15.30 5.13 -0.53
C PRO A 212 16.47 4.14 -0.67
N ASP A 213 16.63 3.24 0.30
CA ASP A 213 17.68 2.22 0.30
C ASP A 213 17.28 1.04 -0.60
N HIS A 214 17.47 1.26 -1.91
CA HIS A 214 17.22 0.27 -2.95
C HIS A 214 17.97 -1.03 -2.72
N ALA A 215 19.25 -0.96 -2.31
CA ALA A 215 20.10 -2.13 -2.15
C ALA A 215 19.58 -3.05 -1.05
N ARG A 216 19.17 -2.49 0.11
CA ARG A 216 18.64 -3.26 1.22
C ARG A 216 17.28 -3.89 0.90
N VAL A 217 16.42 -3.19 0.18
CA VAL A 217 15.12 -3.73 -0.26
C VAL A 217 15.29 -4.82 -1.31
N GLU A 218 16.23 -4.65 -2.25
CA GLU A 218 16.53 -5.66 -3.28
C GLU A 218 17.16 -6.91 -2.68
N ASP A 219 18.12 -6.79 -1.74
CA ASP A 219 18.69 -7.94 -1.04
C ASP A 219 17.62 -8.78 -0.36
N PHE A 220 16.70 -8.12 0.37
CA PHE A 220 15.55 -8.78 0.98
C PHE A 220 14.71 -9.54 -0.05
N LEU A 221 14.30 -8.89 -1.15
CA LEU A 221 13.49 -9.52 -2.17
C LEU A 221 14.21 -10.74 -2.79
N VAL A 222 15.50 -10.61 -3.11
CA VAL A 222 16.30 -11.70 -3.68
C VAL A 222 16.41 -12.88 -2.71
N ARG A 223 16.68 -12.64 -1.43
CA ARG A 223 16.76 -13.71 -0.42
C ARG A 223 15.43 -14.43 -0.25
N VAL A 224 14.33 -13.69 -0.13
CA VAL A 224 12.98 -14.27 0.01
C VAL A 224 12.61 -15.09 -1.23
N ARG A 225 12.92 -14.59 -2.44
CA ARG A 225 12.69 -15.34 -3.69
C ARG A 225 13.52 -16.61 -3.77
N ARG A 226 14.78 -16.58 -3.36
CA ARG A 226 15.64 -17.79 -3.29
C ARG A 226 15.07 -18.81 -2.31
N ALA A 227 14.65 -18.37 -1.12
CA ALA A 227 14.04 -19.26 -0.13
C ALA A 227 12.74 -19.88 -0.67
N SER A 228 11.86 -19.08 -1.30
CA SER A 228 10.64 -19.58 -1.92
C SER A 228 10.90 -20.56 -3.06
N ALA A 229 11.98 -20.39 -3.83
CA ALA A 229 12.35 -21.33 -4.91
C ALA A 229 12.80 -22.70 -4.41
N LEU A 230 13.22 -22.80 -3.14
CA LEU A 230 13.63 -24.06 -2.51
C LEU A 230 12.46 -24.79 -1.84
N GLN A 231 11.30 -24.14 -1.71
CA GLN A 231 10.10 -24.77 -1.17
C GLN A 231 9.46 -25.62 -2.27
N THR A 232 9.13 -26.86 -1.97
CA THR A 232 8.40 -27.76 -2.87
C THR A 232 6.98 -27.22 -3.08
N ASP A 233 6.60 -26.96 -4.33
CA ASP A 233 5.23 -26.57 -4.69
C ASP A 233 4.31 -27.81 -4.53
N PRO A 234 3.14 -27.71 -3.87
CA PRO A 234 2.17 -28.81 -3.87
C PRO A 234 1.75 -29.26 -5.28
N ASP A 235 1.89 -28.41 -6.31
CA ASP A 235 1.68 -28.81 -7.71
C ASP A 235 2.84 -29.62 -8.33
N ASP A 236 4.04 -29.63 -7.73
CA ASP A 236 5.17 -30.46 -8.20
C ASP A 236 4.91 -31.96 -7.98
N GLU A 237 4.11 -32.33 -6.97
CA GLU A 237 3.72 -33.73 -6.73
C GLU A 237 2.88 -34.32 -7.89
N ARG A 238 2.11 -33.48 -8.59
CA ARG A 238 1.29 -33.92 -9.73
C ARG A 238 2.13 -34.29 -10.95
N VAL A 239 3.33 -33.73 -11.10
CA VAL A 239 4.24 -34.05 -12.21
C VAL A 239 4.98 -35.36 -11.95
N GLN A 240 5.36 -35.63 -10.69
CA GLN A 240 6.07 -36.87 -10.32
C GLN A 240 5.20 -38.13 -10.44
N GLY A 241 3.87 -38.02 -10.26
CA GLY A 241 2.92 -39.12 -10.46
C GLY A 241 2.75 -39.57 -11.93
N VAL A 242 3.08 -38.71 -12.91
CA VAL A 242 2.98 -39.07 -14.34
C VAL A 242 4.21 -39.85 -14.81
N VAL A 243 5.38 -39.65 -14.18
CA VAL A 243 6.63 -40.32 -14.57
C VAL A 243 6.65 -41.79 -14.11
N HIS A 244 5.97 -42.13 -13.01
CA HIS A 244 5.91 -43.52 -12.51
C HIS A 244 4.86 -44.42 -13.19
N GLY A 245 4.07 -43.90 -14.14
CA GLY A 245 2.96 -44.62 -14.79
C GLY A 245 3.30 -45.36 -16.10
N ARG A 246 4.52 -45.25 -16.63
CA ARG A 246 4.93 -45.95 -17.88
C ARG A 246 5.91 -47.08 -17.60
N SER A 247 5.41 -48.12 -16.93
CA SER A 247 6.03 -49.45 -17.01
C SER A 247 5.82 -49.99 -18.43
N VAL A 248 6.94 -50.13 -19.13
CA VAL A 248 7.09 -50.73 -20.45
C VAL A 248 6.59 -52.18 -20.40
N ARG A 249 5.56 -52.52 -21.19
CA ARG A 249 5.35 -53.89 -21.65
C ARG A 249 6.00 -54.04 -23.03
N GLN A 250 6.95 -54.96 -23.12
CA GLN A 250 7.48 -55.55 -24.36
C GLN A 250 7.78 -57.03 -24.06
N PRO A 251 7.84 -57.87 -25.10
CA PRO A 251 6.89 -58.09 -26.18
C PRO A 251 6.07 -59.37 -25.98
#